data_AF-A0A2S9YNC5-F1
#
_entry.id   AF-A0A2S9YNC5-F1
#
_cell.length_a   1.000
_cell.length_b   1.000
_cell.length_c   1.000
_cell.angle_alpha   90.00
_cell.angle_beta   90.00
_cell.angle_gamma   90.00
#
_symmetry.space_group_name_H-M   'P 1'
#
loop_
_entity.id
_entity.type
_entity.pdbx_description
1 polymer ?
#
loop_
_entity_poly.entity_id
_entity_poly.type
_entity_poly.pdbx_seq_one_letter_code
_entity_poly.pdbx_strand_id
1 'polypeptide(L)'
;MNDTSAETHDAVDADIDGYVAAQRRRKLVGAGIAVVIALVGVGGSLVMRADRLPASDAETVKDVREVVDHIQDIPAEMRPELSSYAFAELERERLPAALVGVFEEHSQIPPDMRTPIMLVPFAEDEASLKAWLLACADGKQALADAMMVADGAAGLFERCELGRFGLISRGELGRVSIGELVATHAAWAYLVKYESETELERRVLRLVLGGG
;
A
#
# COMPACT_ATOMS: atom_id res chain seq x y z
N MET A 1 -27.23 -75.41 -23.48
CA MET A 1 -27.48 -74.04 -23.02
C MET A 1 -26.34 -73.65 -22.09
N ASN A 2 -25.30 -73.04 -22.64
CA ASN A 2 -24.21 -72.29 -21.98
C ASN A 2 -23.21 -71.95 -23.09
N ASP A 3 -23.31 -70.75 -23.66
CA ASP A 3 -22.23 -70.09 -24.43
C ASP A 3 -22.68 -68.70 -24.87
N THR A 4 -22.94 -67.81 -23.89
CA THR A 4 -23.28 -66.40 -24.20
C THR A 4 -22.68 -65.41 -23.21
N SER A 5 -21.94 -65.90 -22.21
CA SER A 5 -21.41 -65.08 -21.11
C SER A 5 -19.93 -64.71 -21.27
N ALA A 6 -19.20 -65.30 -22.23
CA ALA A 6 -17.78 -65.01 -22.44
C ALA A 6 -17.54 -63.87 -23.45
N GLU A 7 -18.40 -63.74 -24.47
CA GLU A 7 -18.24 -62.73 -25.54
C GLU A 7 -18.55 -61.29 -25.12
N THR A 8 -19.32 -61.11 -24.05
CA THR A 8 -19.72 -59.78 -23.56
C THR A 8 -18.72 -59.15 -22.61
N HIS A 9 -17.78 -59.92 -22.04
CA HIS A 9 -16.76 -59.36 -21.14
C HIS A 9 -15.57 -58.78 -21.93
N ASP A 10 -15.10 -59.49 -22.96
CA ASP A 10 -13.97 -59.04 -23.80
C ASP A 10 -14.28 -57.76 -24.60
N ALA A 11 -15.54 -57.55 -24.99
CA ALA A 11 -15.96 -56.34 -25.72
C ALA A 11 -15.98 -55.07 -24.84
N VAL A 12 -16.21 -55.22 -23.52
CA VAL A 12 -16.24 -54.09 -22.58
C VAL A 12 -14.82 -53.69 -22.17
N ASP A 13 -13.93 -54.67 -21.98
CA ASP A 13 -12.53 -54.41 -21.62
C ASP A 13 -11.75 -53.74 -22.77
N ALA A 14 -12.05 -54.08 -24.03
CA ALA A 14 -11.45 -53.43 -25.21
C ALA A 14 -11.89 -51.96 -25.42
N ASP A 15 -13.13 -51.61 -25.02
CA ASP A 15 -13.68 -50.25 -25.17
C ASP A 15 -13.10 -49.29 -24.09
N ILE A 16 -12.86 -49.82 -22.88
CA ILE A 16 -12.22 -49.07 -21.78
C ILE A 16 -10.74 -48.78 -22.10
N ASP A 17 -9.99 -49.75 -22.64
CA ASP A 17 -8.58 -49.54 -23.00
C ASP A 17 -8.40 -48.54 -24.15
N GLY A 18 -9.33 -48.53 -25.11
CA GLY A 18 -9.40 -47.51 -26.17
C GLY A 18 -9.63 -46.10 -25.63
N TYR A 19 -10.49 -45.96 -24.62
CA TYR A 19 -10.80 -44.67 -23.99
C TYR A 19 -9.62 -44.12 -23.17
N VAL A 20 -8.92 -44.98 -22.42
CA VAL A 20 -7.76 -44.61 -21.60
C VAL A 20 -6.55 -44.23 -22.48
N ALA A 21 -6.34 -44.91 -23.61
CA ALA A 21 -5.28 -44.60 -24.56
C ALA A 21 -5.51 -43.25 -25.29
N ALA A 22 -6.77 -42.90 -25.60
CA ALA A 22 -7.13 -41.62 -26.21
C ALA A 22 -6.96 -40.44 -25.24
N GLN A 23 -7.21 -40.65 -23.93
CA GLN A 23 -7.10 -39.60 -22.91
C GLN A 23 -5.64 -39.23 -22.57
N ARG A 24 -4.70 -40.18 -22.63
CA ARG A 24 -3.25 -39.91 -22.41
C ARG A 24 -2.64 -39.06 -23.52
N ARG A 25 -3.05 -39.24 -24.79
CA ARG A 25 -2.51 -38.44 -25.91
C ARG A 25 -2.99 -36.99 -25.90
N ARG A 26 -4.19 -36.71 -25.38
CA ARG A 26 -4.70 -35.33 -25.24
C ARG A 26 -4.04 -34.52 -24.11
N LYS A 27 -3.54 -35.19 -23.06
CA LYS A 27 -2.85 -34.51 -21.95
C LYS A 27 -1.44 -34.01 -22.29
N LEU A 28 -0.75 -34.61 -23.27
CA LEU A 28 0.61 -34.20 -23.66
C LEU A 28 0.65 -33.01 -24.63
N VAL A 29 -0.39 -32.82 -25.45
CA VAL A 29 -0.47 -31.68 -26.40
C VAL A 29 -1.08 -30.43 -25.73
N GLY A 30 -2.00 -30.60 -24.78
CA GLY A 30 -2.57 -29.49 -24.01
C GLY A 30 -1.63 -28.87 -22.97
N ALA A 31 -0.68 -29.64 -22.43
CA ALA A 31 0.26 -29.15 -21.41
C ALA A 31 1.34 -28.21 -22.00
N GLY A 32 1.70 -28.35 -23.28
CA GLY A 32 2.75 -27.52 -23.90
C GLY A 32 2.30 -26.08 -24.20
N ILE A 33 1.04 -25.87 -24.58
CA ILE A 33 0.52 -24.55 -24.97
C ILE A 33 0.14 -23.71 -23.74
N ALA A 34 -0.34 -24.34 -22.66
CA ALA A 34 -0.66 -23.64 -21.42
C ALA A 34 0.57 -23.05 -20.73
N VAL A 35 1.73 -23.72 -20.80
CA VAL A 35 2.98 -23.24 -20.19
C VAL A 35 3.56 -22.04 -20.94
N VAL A 36 3.47 -21.99 -22.28
CA VAL A 36 3.98 -20.86 -23.06
C VAL A 36 3.07 -19.62 -22.91
N ILE A 37 1.75 -19.79 -22.84
CA ILE A 37 0.82 -18.68 -22.58
C ILE A 37 0.95 -18.19 -21.13
N ALA A 38 1.17 -19.07 -20.16
CA ALA A 38 1.44 -18.67 -18.78
C ALA A 38 2.79 -17.92 -18.66
N LEU A 39 3.85 -18.36 -19.35
CA LEU A 39 5.16 -17.70 -19.29
C LEU A 39 5.19 -16.37 -20.05
N VAL A 40 4.49 -16.25 -21.18
CA VAL A 40 4.41 -14.98 -21.94
C VAL A 40 3.38 -14.02 -21.32
N GLY A 41 2.28 -14.51 -20.78
CA GLY A 41 1.26 -13.71 -20.09
C GLY A 41 1.72 -13.20 -18.71
N VAL A 42 2.44 -14.01 -17.94
CA VAL A 42 3.03 -13.59 -16.65
C VAL A 42 4.30 -12.77 -16.88
N GLY A 43 5.16 -13.16 -17.83
CA GLY A 43 6.40 -12.44 -18.14
C GLY A 43 6.19 -11.06 -18.77
N GLY A 44 5.22 -10.92 -19.69
CA GLY A 44 4.90 -9.62 -20.32
C GLY A 44 4.15 -8.65 -19.39
N SER A 45 3.34 -9.18 -18.45
CA SER A 45 2.59 -8.35 -17.49
C SER A 45 3.39 -7.94 -16.25
N LEU A 46 4.51 -8.62 -15.96
CA LEU A 46 5.42 -8.22 -14.88
C LEU A 46 6.33 -7.05 -15.26
N VAL A 47 6.78 -6.96 -16.53
CA VAL A 47 7.69 -5.88 -16.96
C VAL A 47 6.98 -4.53 -17.12
N MET A 48 5.65 -4.51 -17.35
CA MET A 48 4.85 -3.27 -17.34
C MET A 48 4.27 -2.91 -15.96
N ARG A 49 4.53 -3.72 -14.92
CA ARG A 49 4.10 -3.46 -13.53
C ARG A 49 5.21 -2.93 -12.62
N ALA A 50 6.45 -2.83 -13.10
CA ALA A 50 7.58 -2.40 -12.26
C ALA A 50 7.39 -0.99 -11.64
N ASP A 51 6.55 -0.15 -12.25
CA ASP A 51 6.26 1.21 -11.80
C ASP A 51 4.92 1.34 -11.03
N ARG A 52 4.28 0.25 -10.62
CA ARG A 52 3.05 0.32 -9.79
C ARG A 52 3.21 -0.48 -8.50
N LEU A 53 2.74 0.10 -7.40
CA LEU A 53 2.70 -0.59 -6.11
C LEU A 53 1.68 -1.75 -6.16
N PRO A 54 1.85 -2.80 -5.33
CA PRO A 54 0.82 -3.81 -5.18
C PRO A 54 -0.48 -3.17 -4.69
N ALA A 55 -1.61 -3.79 -5.04
CA ALA A 55 -2.90 -3.38 -4.48
C ALA A 55 -2.91 -3.69 -2.97
N SER A 56 -3.59 -2.86 -2.18
CA SER A 56 -3.80 -3.13 -0.75
C SER A 56 -4.55 -4.45 -0.56
N ASP A 57 -4.29 -5.10 0.57
CA ASP A 57 -5.07 -6.25 0.99
C ASP A 57 -6.55 -5.87 1.19
N ALA A 58 -7.45 -6.67 0.62
CA ALA A 58 -8.88 -6.35 0.58
C ALA A 58 -9.55 -6.48 1.96
N GLU A 59 -9.05 -7.35 2.83
CA GLU A 59 -9.53 -7.49 4.20
C GLU A 59 -9.07 -6.29 5.03
N THR A 60 -7.80 -5.91 4.95
CA THR A 60 -7.28 -4.68 5.59
C THR A 60 -8.02 -3.43 5.12
N VAL A 61 -8.29 -3.27 3.82
CA VAL A 61 -9.06 -2.13 3.28
C VAL A 61 -10.47 -2.09 3.89
N LYS A 62 -11.12 -3.25 4.03
CA LYS A 62 -12.46 -3.34 4.63
C LYS A 62 -12.42 -2.94 6.10
N ASP A 63 -11.47 -3.46 6.86
CA ASP A 63 -11.34 -3.21 8.29
C ASP A 63 -11.00 -1.73 8.58
N VAL A 64 -10.05 -1.15 7.84
CA VAL A 64 -9.71 0.28 7.95
C VAL A 64 -10.91 1.16 7.58
N ARG A 65 -11.68 0.79 6.54
CA ARG A 65 -12.88 1.53 6.17
C ARG A 65 -13.92 1.54 7.28
N GLU A 66 -14.17 0.39 7.90
CA GLU A 66 -15.11 0.27 9.01
C GLU A 66 -14.69 1.16 10.19
N VAL A 67 -13.40 1.13 10.57
CA VAL A 67 -12.87 2.00 11.63
C VAL A 67 -13.03 3.49 11.28
N VAL A 68 -12.68 3.86 10.04
CA VAL A 68 -12.74 5.25 9.56
C VAL A 68 -14.18 5.77 9.49
N ASP A 69 -15.14 4.91 9.17
CA ASP A 69 -16.56 5.26 9.14
C ASP A 69 -17.14 5.50 10.53
N HIS A 70 -16.57 4.86 11.55
CA HIS A 70 -16.94 5.04 12.97
C HIS A 70 -15.98 5.94 13.76
N ILE A 71 -15.02 6.59 13.10
CA ILE A 71 -13.96 7.37 13.78
C ILE A 71 -14.52 8.53 14.65
N GLN A 72 -15.72 9.02 14.34
CA GLN A 72 -16.35 10.10 15.10
C GLN A 72 -16.81 9.65 16.49
N ASP A 73 -16.99 8.35 16.70
CA ASP A 73 -17.34 7.76 18.00
C ASP A 73 -16.12 7.67 18.94
N ILE A 74 -14.92 7.87 18.40
CA ILE A 74 -13.64 7.87 19.13
C ILE A 74 -13.35 9.29 19.66
N PRO A 75 -12.81 9.44 20.88
CA PRO A 75 -12.34 10.73 21.40
C PRO A 75 -11.36 11.41 20.43
N ALA A 76 -11.54 12.72 20.20
CA ALA A 76 -10.82 13.47 19.18
C ALA A 76 -9.29 13.39 19.31
N GLU A 77 -8.81 13.34 20.55
CA GLU A 77 -7.40 13.20 20.92
C GLU A 77 -6.77 11.87 20.49
N MET A 78 -7.56 10.79 20.37
CA MET A 78 -7.09 9.46 19.97
C MET A 78 -7.16 9.23 18.46
N ARG A 79 -7.92 10.05 17.72
CA ARG A 79 -8.15 9.84 16.28
C ARG A 79 -6.87 9.91 15.46
N PRO A 80 -5.94 10.87 15.66
CA PRO A 80 -4.71 10.90 14.89
C PRO A 80 -3.87 9.64 15.05
N GLU A 81 -3.74 9.16 16.29
CA GLU A 81 -2.93 8.00 16.65
C GLU A 81 -3.50 6.71 16.07
N LEU A 82 -4.81 6.49 16.19
CA LEU A 82 -5.48 5.33 15.60
C LEU A 82 -5.48 5.37 14.07
N SER A 83 -5.63 6.57 13.48
CA SER A 83 -5.56 6.74 12.03
C SER A 83 -4.15 6.48 11.51
N SER A 84 -3.13 6.85 12.28
CA SER A 84 -1.73 6.58 11.94
C SER A 84 -1.47 5.08 11.92
N TYR A 85 -1.90 4.36 12.95
CA TYR A 85 -1.78 2.90 12.98
C TYR A 85 -2.57 2.23 11.83
N ALA A 86 -3.81 2.66 11.59
CA ALA A 86 -4.62 2.14 10.49
C ALA A 86 -3.98 2.40 9.12
N PHE A 87 -3.34 3.56 8.93
CA PHE A 87 -2.57 3.86 7.73
C PHE A 87 -1.38 2.91 7.59
N ALA A 88 -0.63 2.67 8.66
CA ALA A 88 0.52 1.78 8.61
C ALA A 88 0.15 0.34 8.22
N GLU A 89 -0.95 -0.19 8.78
CA GLU A 89 -1.48 -1.51 8.38
C GLU A 89 -1.88 -1.54 6.89
N LEU A 90 -2.52 -0.47 6.40
CA LEU A 90 -2.93 -0.35 5.00
C LEU A 90 -1.74 -0.31 4.03
N GLU A 91 -0.61 0.26 4.48
CA GLU A 91 0.54 0.57 3.65
C GLU A 91 1.76 -0.32 3.83
N ARG A 92 1.68 -1.33 4.71
CA ARG A 92 2.82 -2.15 5.13
C ARG A 92 3.65 -2.72 3.98
N GLU A 93 3.01 -3.08 2.88
CA GLU A 93 3.67 -3.66 1.69
C GLU A 93 3.92 -2.67 0.55
N ARG A 94 3.45 -1.41 0.69
CA ARG A 94 3.46 -0.42 -0.39
C ARG A 94 4.44 0.72 -0.13
N LEU A 95 4.56 1.18 1.11
CA LEU A 95 5.47 2.26 1.47
C LEU A 95 6.86 1.77 1.90
N PRO A 96 7.88 2.63 1.88
CA PRO A 96 9.16 2.34 2.52
C PRO A 96 8.98 1.89 3.98
N ALA A 97 9.61 0.79 4.38
CA ALA A 97 9.40 0.19 5.70
C ALA A 97 9.69 1.16 6.86
N ALA A 98 10.73 2.00 6.74
CA ALA A 98 11.05 3.00 7.77
C ALA A 98 9.95 4.08 7.87
N LEU A 99 9.32 4.44 6.75
CA LEU A 99 8.17 5.36 6.75
C LEU A 99 6.92 4.71 7.34
N VAL A 100 6.68 3.42 7.09
CA VAL A 100 5.60 2.66 7.76
C VAL A 100 5.81 2.65 9.28
N GLY A 101 7.04 2.36 9.73
CA GLY A 101 7.39 2.27 11.15
C GLY A 101 7.05 3.53 11.94
N VAL A 102 7.27 4.73 11.39
CA VAL A 102 6.90 5.97 12.11
C VAL A 102 5.39 6.15 12.28
N PHE A 103 4.57 5.60 11.38
CA PHE A 103 3.12 5.60 11.54
C PHE A 103 2.66 4.55 12.56
N GLU A 104 3.30 3.37 12.60
CA GLU A 104 3.03 2.34 13.64
C GLU A 104 3.36 2.87 15.04
N GLU A 105 4.46 3.61 15.17
CA GLU A 105 4.97 4.13 16.44
C GLU A 105 4.31 5.45 16.89
N HIS A 106 3.51 6.12 16.04
CA HIS A 106 2.99 7.47 16.29
C HIS A 106 2.29 7.65 17.65
N SER A 107 1.49 6.66 18.06
CA SER A 107 0.78 6.64 19.35
C SER A 107 1.70 6.51 20.57
N GLN A 108 2.93 6.03 20.36
CA GLN A 108 3.91 5.78 21.42
C GLN A 108 4.88 6.95 21.58
N ILE A 109 4.85 7.92 20.65
CA ILE A 109 5.75 9.05 20.64
C ILE A 109 5.17 10.22 21.47
N PRO A 110 5.87 10.65 22.53
CA PRO A 110 5.51 11.87 23.26
C PRO A 110 5.40 13.08 22.32
N PRO A 111 4.43 14.00 22.50
CA PRO A 111 4.20 15.14 21.60
C PRO A 111 5.45 16.00 21.31
N ASP A 112 6.31 16.20 22.31
CA ASP A 112 7.56 16.95 22.20
C ASP A 112 8.65 16.22 21.39
N MET A 113 8.53 14.91 21.25
CA MET A 113 9.43 14.04 20.49
C MET A 113 8.90 13.66 19.10
N ARG A 114 7.66 14.03 18.75
CA ARG A 114 7.04 13.68 17.45
C ARG A 114 7.87 14.16 16.26
N THR A 115 8.26 15.43 16.24
CA THR A 115 9.09 15.96 15.16
C THR A 115 10.42 15.19 15.01
N PRO A 116 11.30 15.12 16.03
CA PRO A 116 12.58 14.45 15.85
C PRO A 116 12.45 12.96 15.51
N ILE A 117 11.52 12.22 16.12
CA ILE A 117 11.37 10.78 15.85
C ILE A 117 10.77 10.53 14.46
N MET A 118 9.69 11.22 14.10
CA MET A 118 9.07 11.02 12.79
C MET A 118 9.94 11.51 11.62
N LEU A 119 10.97 12.32 11.90
CA LEU A 119 11.94 12.74 10.88
C LEU A 119 13.12 11.77 10.69
N VAL A 120 13.33 10.81 11.59
CA VAL A 120 14.45 9.84 11.51
C VAL A 120 14.50 9.11 10.17
N PRO A 121 13.39 8.57 9.61
CA PRO A 121 13.44 7.87 8.34
C PRO A 121 14.00 8.70 7.19
N PHE A 122 13.78 10.01 7.18
CA PHE A 122 14.26 10.88 6.10
C PHE A 122 15.75 11.21 6.21
N ALA A 123 16.35 10.96 7.38
CA ALA A 123 17.79 11.08 7.59
C ALA A 123 18.53 9.75 7.36
N GLU A 124 17.92 8.63 7.73
CA GLU A 124 18.60 7.33 7.82
C GLU A 124 18.20 6.33 6.72
N ASP A 125 17.04 6.51 6.09
CA ASP A 125 16.53 5.62 5.04
C ASP A 125 16.38 6.35 3.69
N GLU A 126 17.11 5.87 2.68
CA GLU A 126 17.14 6.49 1.36
C GLU A 126 15.77 6.46 0.66
N ALA A 127 14.99 5.39 0.87
CA ALA A 127 13.68 5.23 0.25
C ALA A 127 12.65 6.23 0.84
N SER A 128 12.66 6.41 2.16
CA SER A 128 11.84 7.41 2.85
C SER A 128 12.21 8.83 2.44
N LEU A 129 13.51 9.13 2.36
CA LEU A 129 13.98 10.42 1.82
C LEU A 129 13.51 10.64 0.37
N LYS A 130 13.60 9.63 -0.49
CA LYS A 130 13.07 9.70 -1.86
C LYS A 130 11.57 9.99 -1.88
N ALA A 131 10.79 9.36 -0.99
CA ALA A 131 9.36 9.63 -0.84
C ALA A 131 9.10 11.11 -0.50
N TRP A 132 9.86 11.67 0.45
CA TRP A 132 9.76 13.09 0.79
C TRP A 132 10.12 14.01 -0.39
N LEU A 133 11.14 13.66 -1.17
CA LEU A 133 11.55 14.46 -2.33
C LEU A 133 10.50 14.46 -3.47
N LEU A 134 9.58 13.49 -3.51
CA LEU A 134 8.40 13.55 -4.38
C LEU A 134 7.40 14.63 -3.93
N ALA A 135 7.28 14.85 -2.62
CA ALA A 135 6.43 15.88 -2.06
C ALA A 135 7.08 17.27 -2.10
N CYS A 136 8.41 17.35 -1.98
CA CYS A 136 9.15 18.59 -2.00
C CYS A 136 10.53 18.43 -2.66
N ALA A 137 10.72 18.99 -3.86
CA ALA A 137 11.98 18.87 -4.60
C ALA A 137 13.18 19.42 -3.82
N ASP A 138 12.99 20.53 -3.10
CA ASP A 138 14.00 21.14 -2.22
C ASP A 138 13.95 20.57 -0.78
N GLY A 139 13.36 19.40 -0.60
CA GLY A 139 12.92 18.89 0.70
C GLY A 139 14.00 18.83 1.77
N LYS A 140 15.25 18.55 1.41
CA LYS A 140 16.38 18.55 2.37
C LYS A 140 16.63 19.93 2.96
N GLN A 141 16.74 20.95 2.11
CA GLN A 141 16.99 22.32 2.55
C GLN A 141 15.76 22.87 3.27
N ALA A 142 14.56 22.57 2.75
CA ALA A 142 13.31 23.01 3.35
C ALA A 142 13.15 22.47 4.78
N LEU A 143 13.49 21.20 5.04
CA LEU A 143 13.53 20.62 6.39
C LEU A 143 14.55 21.29 7.30
N ALA A 144 15.78 21.50 6.80
CA ALA A 144 16.83 22.16 7.58
C ALA A 144 16.42 23.57 8.01
N ASP A 145 15.82 24.35 7.11
CA ASP A 145 15.36 25.70 7.40
C ASP A 145 14.16 25.70 8.36
N ALA A 146 13.19 24.79 8.15
CA ALA A 146 12.01 24.67 8.99
C ALA A 146 12.35 24.35 10.45
N MET A 147 13.44 23.62 10.69
CA MET A 147 13.86 23.25 12.04
C MET A 147 14.51 24.38 12.84
N MET A 148 14.85 25.49 12.18
CA MET A 148 15.53 26.64 12.80
C MET A 148 14.58 27.78 13.18
N VAL A 149 13.29 27.68 12.86
CA VAL A 149 12.31 28.76 13.05
C VAL A 149 11.05 28.28 13.78
N ALA A 150 10.45 29.16 14.59
CA ALA A 150 9.28 28.82 15.41
C ALA A 150 8.06 28.38 14.57
N ASP A 151 7.82 29.01 13.43
CA ASP A 151 6.71 28.68 12.51
C ASP A 151 7.15 27.76 11.36
N GLY A 152 8.08 26.83 11.64
CA GLY A 152 8.71 25.97 10.65
C GLY A 152 7.72 25.18 9.78
N ALA A 153 6.63 24.68 10.36
CA ALA A 153 5.60 23.95 9.63
C ALA A 153 4.91 24.82 8.56
N ALA A 154 4.61 26.09 8.87
CA ALA A 154 4.02 27.02 7.92
C ALA A 154 4.98 27.39 6.80
N GLY A 155 6.26 27.64 7.13
CA GLY A 155 7.29 27.87 6.12
C GLY A 155 7.47 26.68 5.18
N LEU A 156 7.48 25.46 5.74
CA LEU A 156 7.59 24.23 4.97
C LEU A 156 6.38 24.01 4.05
N PHE A 157 5.17 24.19 4.59
CA PHE A 157 3.91 24.02 3.85
C PHE A 157 3.87 24.91 2.60
N GLU A 158 4.25 26.18 2.72
CA GLU A 158 4.26 27.11 1.59
C GLU A 158 5.39 26.83 0.60
N ARG A 159 6.61 26.66 1.10
CA ARG A 159 7.78 26.44 0.23
C ARG A 159 7.63 25.18 -0.62
N CYS A 160 7.07 24.13 -0.04
CA CYS A 160 6.86 22.86 -0.71
C CYS A 160 5.48 22.76 -1.36
N GLU A 161 4.67 23.84 -1.39
CA GLU A 161 3.30 23.88 -1.93
C GLU A 161 2.41 22.71 -1.48
N LEU A 162 2.51 22.31 -0.20
CA LEU A 162 1.90 21.08 0.31
C LEU A 162 0.36 21.12 0.23
N GLY A 163 -0.23 22.31 0.23
CA GLY A 163 -1.68 22.50 0.06
C GLY A 163 -2.26 21.90 -1.22
N ARG A 164 -1.45 21.68 -2.27
CA ARG A 164 -1.90 21.04 -3.52
C ARG A 164 -2.43 19.63 -3.34
N PHE A 165 -2.00 18.94 -2.27
CA PHE A 165 -2.43 17.58 -1.96
C PHE A 165 -3.76 17.53 -1.19
N GLY A 166 -4.20 18.67 -0.63
CA GLY A 166 -5.46 18.78 0.09
C GLY A 166 -5.56 17.93 1.35
N LEU A 167 -4.43 17.56 1.98
CA LEU A 167 -4.41 16.81 3.25
C LEU A 167 -4.64 17.70 4.47
N ILE A 168 -4.23 18.96 4.41
CA ILE A 168 -4.37 19.93 5.49
C ILE A 168 -4.43 21.35 4.92
N SER A 169 -5.16 22.25 5.58
CA SER A 169 -5.18 23.68 5.24
C SER A 169 -4.16 24.47 6.07
N ARG A 170 -3.78 25.66 5.58
CA ARG A 170 -2.87 26.56 6.29
C ARG A 170 -3.33 26.88 7.72
N GLY A 171 -4.64 26.99 7.95
CA GLY A 171 -5.22 27.33 9.26
C GLY A 171 -5.08 26.23 10.31
N GLU A 172 -4.81 25.00 9.89
CA GLU A 172 -4.72 23.82 10.76
C GLU A 172 -3.27 23.51 11.18
N LEU A 173 -2.28 24.11 10.52
CA LEU A 173 -0.85 23.82 10.73
C LEU A 173 -0.37 24.07 12.16
N GLY A 174 -1.03 24.95 12.92
CA GLY A 174 -0.66 25.24 14.32
C GLY A 174 -0.88 24.07 15.28
N ARG A 175 -1.49 22.96 14.83
CA ARG A 175 -1.78 21.76 15.65
C ARG A 175 -0.93 20.55 15.24
N VAL A 176 -0.11 20.69 14.20
CA VAL A 176 0.59 19.59 13.57
C VAL A 176 2.09 19.78 13.73
N SER A 177 2.78 18.73 14.15
CA SER A 177 4.24 18.72 14.22
C SER A 177 4.85 18.68 12.82
N ILE A 178 6.07 19.19 12.67
CA ILE A 178 6.79 19.13 11.37
C ILE A 178 6.96 17.67 10.92
N GLY A 179 7.19 16.76 11.88
CA GLY A 179 7.28 15.32 11.62
C GLY A 179 6.01 14.73 11.00
N GLU A 180 4.84 14.99 11.59
CA GLU A 180 3.53 14.57 11.06
C GLU A 180 3.28 15.16 9.66
N LEU A 181 3.59 16.44 9.47
CA LEU A 181 3.42 17.12 8.19
C LEU A 181 4.27 16.45 7.10
N VAL A 182 5.53 16.14 7.40
CA VAL A 182 6.48 15.56 6.43
C VAL A 182 6.13 14.11 6.12
N ALA A 183 5.87 13.30 7.15
CA ALA A 183 5.54 11.88 6.99
C ALA A 183 4.30 11.66 6.14
N THR A 184 3.21 12.37 6.43
CA THR A 184 1.93 12.24 5.71
C THR A 184 2.04 12.69 4.26
N HIS A 185 2.75 13.79 3.98
CA HIS A 185 2.93 14.27 2.60
C HIS A 185 3.93 13.41 1.81
N ALA A 186 4.98 12.89 2.45
CA ALA A 186 5.89 11.93 1.83
C ALA A 186 5.15 10.65 1.42
N ALA A 187 4.34 10.09 2.32
CA ALA A 187 3.53 8.91 2.05
C ALA A 187 2.55 9.15 0.90
N TRP A 188 1.79 10.25 0.95
CA TRP A 188 0.83 10.59 -0.09
C TRP A 188 1.49 10.82 -1.45
N ALA A 189 2.58 11.58 -1.51
CA ALA A 189 3.30 11.83 -2.76
C ALA A 189 3.90 10.55 -3.35
N TYR A 190 4.33 9.62 -2.50
CA TYR A 190 4.77 8.30 -2.92
C TYR A 190 3.61 7.52 -3.56
N LEU A 191 2.45 7.44 -2.90
CA LEU A 191 1.28 6.75 -3.45
C LEU A 191 0.84 7.33 -4.81
N VAL A 192 0.80 8.66 -4.92
CA VAL A 192 0.48 9.38 -6.17
C VAL A 192 1.50 9.08 -7.27
N LYS A 193 2.80 9.07 -6.94
CA LYS A 193 3.86 8.79 -7.92
C LYS A 193 3.70 7.42 -8.58
N TYR A 194 3.17 6.45 -7.85
CA TYR A 194 2.97 5.08 -8.32
C TYR A 194 1.50 4.75 -8.64
N GLU A 195 0.64 5.76 -8.81
CA GLU A 195 -0.78 5.64 -9.19
C GLU A 195 -1.56 4.64 -8.31
N SER A 196 -1.34 4.73 -7.01
CA SER A 196 -1.84 3.75 -6.01
C SER A 196 -2.66 4.39 -4.90
N GLU A 197 -2.84 5.71 -4.95
CA GLU A 197 -3.63 6.47 -4.01
C GLU A 197 -5.13 6.18 -4.17
N THR A 198 -5.87 6.12 -3.06
CA THR A 198 -7.33 6.14 -3.07
C THR A 198 -7.86 7.20 -2.10
N GLU A 199 -9.18 7.45 -2.13
CA GLU A 199 -9.82 8.36 -1.18
C GLU A 199 -9.77 7.83 0.26
N LEU A 200 -9.61 6.51 0.48
CA LEU A 200 -9.48 5.95 1.82
C LEU A 200 -8.16 6.41 2.47
N GLU A 201 -7.03 6.24 1.80
CA GLU A 201 -5.71 6.69 2.26
C GLU A 201 -5.73 8.21 2.51
N ARG A 202 -6.36 8.97 1.60
CA ARG A 202 -6.48 10.43 1.77
C ARG A 202 -7.23 10.79 3.04
N ARG A 203 -8.37 10.12 3.30
CA ARG A 203 -9.20 10.36 4.48
C ARG A 203 -8.45 9.98 5.76
N VAL A 204 -7.75 8.85 5.75
CA VAL A 204 -6.92 8.41 6.90
C VAL A 204 -5.80 9.41 7.18
N LEU A 205 -5.05 9.84 6.17
CA LEU A 205 -3.96 10.81 6.35
C LEU A 205 -4.45 12.18 6.84
N ARG A 206 -5.63 12.62 6.40
CA ARG A 206 -6.27 13.83 6.94
C ARG A 206 -6.53 13.70 8.45
N LEU A 207 -7.03 12.55 8.89
CA LEU A 207 -7.27 12.27 10.30
C LEU A 207 -5.97 12.23 11.13
N VAL A 208 -4.87 11.71 10.56
CA VAL A 208 -3.52 11.78 11.17
C VAL A 208 -3.10 13.23 11.43
N LEU A 209 -3.42 14.13 10.51
CA LEU A 209 -3.14 15.56 10.64
C LEU A 209 -4.17 16.33 11.49
N GLY A 210 -5.16 15.63 12.07
CA GLY A 210 -6.25 16.24 12.83
C GLY A 210 -7.27 16.99 11.96
N GLY A 211 -7.25 16.80 10.64
CA GLY A 211 -8.26 17.28 9.71
C GLY A 211 -9.40 16.27 9.58
N GLY A 212 -10.56 16.55 10.15
CA GLY A 212 -11.72 15.66 10.12
C GLY A 212 -12.95 16.22 10.80
#